data_AF-A0A4Y2DHL8-F1
#
_entry.id   AF-A0A4Y2DHL8-F1
#
_cell.length_a   1.000
_cell.length_b   1.000
_cell.length_c   1.000
_cell.angle_alpha   90.00
_cell.angle_beta   90.00
_cell.angle_gamma   90.00
#
_symmetry.space_group_name_H-M   'P 1'
#
loop_
_entity.id
_entity.type
_entity.pdbx_description
1 polymer ?
#
loop_
_entity_poly.entity_id
_entity_poly.type
_entity_poly.pdbx_seq_one_letter_code
_entity_poly.pdbx_strand_id
1 'polypeptide(L)'
;MKEENKEVQGEMMKFCVKTIPAAKLVLCISDYSIYVGDLLDICFGRKTLSESVLKCNKNRTSKTNIFDEFTINDIMAHVMEKFQPISIGMFRAAIRQKLNTCHKSKQGNGK
;
A
#
# COMPACT_ATOMS: atom_id res chain seq x y z
N MET A 1 9.32 -43.29 10.87
CA MET A 1 8.90 -42.13 10.08
C MET A 1 8.18 -41.17 11.02
N LYS A 2 8.77 -40.02 11.30
CA LYS A 2 8.07 -38.92 11.96
C LYS A 2 7.66 -37.97 10.85
N GLU A 3 6.36 -37.78 10.72
CA GLU A 3 5.73 -36.81 9.83
C GLU A 3 6.29 -35.43 10.17
N GLU A 4 7.16 -34.92 9.31
CA GLU A 4 7.59 -33.54 9.34
C GLU A 4 6.38 -32.72 8.89
N ASN A 5 5.73 -32.10 9.88
CA ASN A 5 4.71 -31.08 9.65
C ASN A 5 5.44 -29.90 9.02
N LYS A 6 5.63 -29.97 7.70
CA LYS A 6 6.18 -28.92 6.87
C LYS A 6 5.12 -27.83 6.84
N GLU A 7 5.14 -26.99 7.87
CA GLU A 7 4.52 -25.67 7.81
C GLU A 7 4.91 -25.09 6.47
N VAL A 8 3.93 -24.93 5.59
CA VAL A 8 4.06 -24.13 4.38
C VAL A 8 4.28 -22.70 4.90
N GLN A 9 5.52 -22.40 5.29
CA GLN A 9 6.01 -21.06 5.53
C GLN A 9 5.95 -20.35 4.19
N GLY A 10 4.75 -19.90 3.82
CA GLY A 10 4.55 -19.08 2.64
C GLY A 10 5.51 -17.91 2.75
N GLU A 11 6.25 -17.66 1.67
CA GLU A 11 7.23 -16.58 1.57
C GLU A 11 6.61 -15.29 2.16
N MET A 12 7.32 -14.62 3.07
CA MET A 12 6.80 -13.44 3.75
C MET A 12 7.50 -12.21 3.21
N MET A 13 6.74 -11.24 2.72
CA MET A 13 7.27 -9.95 2.28
C MET A 13 7.22 -8.95 3.42
N LYS A 14 8.32 -8.24 3.65
CA LYS A 14 8.40 -7.21 4.69
C LYS A 14 8.34 -5.82 4.05
N PHE A 15 7.42 -4.99 4.54
CA PHE A 15 7.31 -3.57 4.22
C PHE A 15 7.44 -2.80 5.54
N CYS A 16 8.58 -2.18 5.79
CA CYS A 16 8.93 -1.56 7.07
C CYS A 16 8.70 -2.51 8.26
N VAL A 17 7.74 -2.21 9.15
CA VAL A 17 7.36 -3.05 10.31
C VAL A 17 6.23 -4.04 10.01
N LYS A 18 5.71 -4.05 8.78
CA LYS A 18 4.60 -4.93 8.37
C LYS A 18 5.14 -6.16 7.63
N THR A 19 4.64 -7.32 8.02
CA THR A 19 4.91 -8.58 7.34
C THR A 19 3.64 -9.04 6.64
N ILE A 20 3.71 -9.26 5.34
CA ILE A 20 2.58 -9.65 4.49
C ILE A 20 2.91 -11.02 3.88
N PRO A 21 2.02 -12.01 3.95
CA PRO A 21 2.21 -13.27 3.22
C PRO A 21 2.30 -12.99 1.72
N ALA A 22 3.37 -13.43 1.05
CA ALA A 22 3.56 -13.25 -0.38
C ALA A 22 2.41 -13.85 -1.20
N ALA A 23 1.75 -14.90 -0.69
CA ALA A 23 0.52 -15.43 -1.28
C ALA A 23 -0.57 -14.36 -1.46
N LYS A 24 -0.72 -13.40 -0.53
CA LYS A 24 -1.65 -12.26 -0.70
C LYS A 24 -1.21 -11.30 -1.79
N LEU A 25 0.11 -11.14 -1.99
CA LEU A 25 0.67 -10.31 -3.05
C LEU A 25 0.57 -10.98 -4.43
N VAL A 26 0.67 -12.31 -4.48
CA VAL A 26 0.49 -13.12 -5.70
C VAL A 26 -0.97 -13.08 -6.17
N LEU A 27 -1.94 -12.98 -5.27
CA LEU A 27 -3.35 -12.79 -5.64
C LEU A 27 -3.63 -11.42 -6.28
N CYS A 28 -2.74 -10.44 -6.09
CA CYS A 28 -2.85 -9.12 -6.72
C CYS A 28 -2.33 -9.14 -8.18
N ILE A 29 -2.68 -10.14 -9.00
CA ILE A 29 -2.42 -10.11 -10.46
C ILE A 29 -3.42 -9.14 -11.07
N SER A 30 -3.11 -7.85 -11.01
CA SER A 30 -3.95 -6.78 -11.56
C SER A 30 -3.07 -5.62 -11.98
N ASP A 31 -3.63 -4.74 -12.82
CA ASP A 31 -2.99 -3.53 -13.28
C ASP A 31 -2.27 -2.77 -12.16
N TYR A 32 -1.15 -2.13 -12.51
CA TYR A 32 -0.30 -1.36 -11.60
C TYR A 32 -1.07 -0.56 -10.53
N SER A 33 -2.08 0.21 -10.94
CA SER A 33 -2.85 1.07 -10.04
C SER A 33 -3.67 0.28 -9.02
N ILE A 34 -4.19 -0.88 -9.41
CA ILE A 34 -4.93 -1.80 -8.54
C ILE A 34 -3.96 -2.42 -7.54
N TYR A 35 -2.82 -2.91 -8.03
CA TYR A 35 -1.78 -3.49 -7.18
C TYR A 35 -1.30 -2.52 -6.08
N VAL A 36 -0.99 -1.28 -6.46
CA VAL A 36 -0.62 -0.23 -5.49
C VAL A 36 -1.77 0.03 -4.51
N GLY A 37 -3.01 0.09 -5.00
CA GLY A 37 -4.19 0.31 -4.16
C GLY A 37 -4.42 -0.78 -3.13
N ASP A 38 -4.26 -2.05 -3.51
CA ASP A 38 -4.43 -3.21 -2.64
C ASP A 38 -3.29 -3.32 -1.63
N LEU A 39 -2.04 -3.04 -2.06
CA LEU A 39 -0.90 -3.03 -1.17
C LEU A 39 -1.04 -1.95 -0.09
N LEU A 40 -1.55 -0.78 -0.45
CA LEU A 40 -1.87 0.27 0.52
C LEU A 40 -2.99 -0.14 1.49
N ASP A 41 -4.03 -0.82 1.00
CA ASP A 41 -5.10 -1.35 1.86
C ASP A 41 -4.56 -2.41 2.84
N ILE A 42 -3.66 -3.29 2.41
CA ILE A 42 -3.06 -4.31 3.26
C ILE A 42 -2.11 -3.69 4.28
N CYS A 43 -1.25 -2.73 3.88
CA CYS A 43 -0.25 -2.11 4.75
C CYS A 43 -0.88 -1.20 5.82
N PHE A 44 -1.88 -0.40 5.43
CA PHE A 44 -2.40 0.68 6.27
C PHE A 44 -3.86 0.50 6.69
N GLY A 45 -4.66 -0.22 5.90
CA GLY A 45 -6.10 -0.35 6.10
C GLY A 45 -6.89 0.86 5.59
N ARG A 46 -8.09 0.60 5.05
CA ARG A 46 -8.95 1.63 4.42
C ARG A 46 -9.28 2.80 5.35
N LYS A 47 -9.49 2.56 6.65
CA LYS A 47 -9.79 3.61 7.63
C LYS A 47 -8.64 4.61 7.75
N THR A 48 -7.42 4.10 7.91
CA THR A 48 -6.19 4.92 7.95
C THR A 48 -6.03 5.69 6.63
N LEU A 49 -6.16 5.03 5.48
CA LEU A 49 -6.08 5.69 4.18
C LEU A 49 -7.09 6.83 4.02
N SER A 50 -8.30 6.67 4.58
CA SER A 50 -9.37 7.68 4.51
C SER A 50 -9.09 8.94 5.35
N GLU A 51 -8.16 8.86 6.30
CA GLU A 51 -7.78 9.94 7.22
C GLU A 51 -6.40 10.49 6.91
N SER A 52 -5.59 9.72 6.18
CA SER A 52 -4.22 10.05 5.85
C SER A 52 -4.06 10.90 4.61
N VAL A 53 -2.89 11.54 4.51
CA VAL A 53 -2.43 12.29 3.35
C VAL A 53 -1.02 11.87 2.97
N LEU A 54 -0.75 11.85 1.67
CA LEU A 54 0.61 11.73 1.18
C LEU A 54 1.31 13.09 1.36
N LYS A 55 2.45 13.10 2.04
CA LYS A 55 3.27 14.31 2.22
C LYS A 55 3.61 14.90 0.84
N CYS A 56 3.15 16.13 0.61
CA CYS A 56 3.61 16.95 -0.51
C CYS A 56 4.71 17.89 0.00
N ASN A 57 5.69 18.18 -0.86
CA ASN A 57 6.80 19.11 -0.58
C ASN A 57 6.35 20.59 -0.41
N LYS A 58 5.04 20.85 -0.28
CA LYS A 58 4.48 22.18 -0.08
C LYS A 58 3.64 22.14 1.18
N ASN A 59 3.96 23.02 2.12
CA ASN A 59 3.51 23.15 3.52
C ASN A 59 1.98 23.32 3.74
N ARG A 60 1.12 22.63 3.00
CA ARG A 60 -0.33 22.68 3.18
C ARG A 60 -0.87 21.28 3.43
N THR A 61 -0.80 20.85 4.69
CA THR A 61 -1.73 19.84 5.17
C THR A 61 -1.89 19.94 6.67
N SER A 62 -3.07 20.41 7.10
CA SER A 62 -3.52 20.44 8.50
C SER A 62 -3.99 19.05 9.00
N LYS A 63 -3.68 17.97 8.26
CA LYS A 63 -4.12 16.61 8.56
C LYS A 63 -3.03 15.86 9.31
N THR A 64 -3.41 15.32 10.46
CA THR A 64 -2.52 14.75 11.48
C THR A 64 -1.84 13.44 11.07
N ASN A 65 -2.40 12.71 10.09
CA ASN A 65 -1.94 11.37 9.72
C ASN A 65 -1.17 11.37 8.39
N ILE A 66 0.07 11.86 8.42
CA ILE A 66 0.98 11.77 7.27
C ILE A 66 1.52 10.33 7.19
N PHE A 67 1.57 9.74 5.99
CA PHE A 67 2.20 8.43 5.84
C PHE A 67 3.68 8.45 6.23
N ASP A 68 4.09 7.41 6.93
CA ASP A 68 5.49 7.14 7.22
C ASP A 68 6.28 7.01 5.89
N GLU A 69 7.31 7.83 5.78
CA GLU A 69 8.10 7.97 4.55
C GLU A 69 8.92 6.69 4.28
N PHE A 70 9.37 5.99 5.33
CA PHE A 70 10.07 4.71 5.20
C PHE A 70 9.17 3.63 4.61
N THR A 71 7.96 3.46 5.14
CA THR A 71 7.01 2.48 4.62
C THR A 71 6.62 2.77 3.16
N ILE A 72 6.43 4.04 2.80
CA ILE A 72 6.15 4.43 1.40
C ILE A 72 7.33 4.15 0.48
N ASN A 73 8.56 4.36 0.94
CA ASN A 73 9.76 4.08 0.15
C ASN A 73 9.97 2.57 -0.07
N ASP A 74 9.72 1.73 0.95
CA ASP A 74 9.78 0.26 0.80
C ASP A 74 8.74 -0.24 -0.20
N ILE A 75 7.49 0.24 -0.10
CA ILE A 75 6.43 -0.08 -1.06
C ILE A 75 6.82 0.39 -2.47
N MET A 76 7.41 1.59 -2.58
CA MET A 76 7.86 2.13 -3.86
C MET A 76 8.94 1.24 -4.50
N ALA A 77 9.96 0.85 -3.73
CA ALA A 77 11.04 0.00 -4.22
C ALA A 77 10.50 -1.33 -4.77
N HIS A 78 9.63 -1.99 -3.99
CA HIS A 78 8.98 -3.24 -4.40
C HIS A 78 8.11 -3.09 -5.65
N VAL A 79 7.29 -2.04 -5.70
CA VAL A 79 6.40 -1.79 -6.84
C VAL A 79 7.21 -1.45 -8.09
N MET A 80 8.30 -0.69 -7.95
CA MET A 80 9.18 -0.38 -9.05
C MET A 80 9.92 -1.65 -9.52
N GLU A 81 10.42 -2.50 -8.63
CA GLU A 81 11.04 -3.77 -9.04
C GLU A 81 10.06 -4.67 -9.81
N LYS A 82 8.81 -4.75 -9.36
CA LYS A 82 7.78 -5.60 -9.99
C LYS A 82 7.23 -5.03 -11.29
N PHE A 83 7.03 -3.72 -11.38
CA PHE A 83 6.45 -3.04 -12.53
C PHE A 83 7.51 -2.10 -13.12
N GLN A 84 8.12 -2.52 -14.23
CA GLN A 84 9.04 -1.69 -15.01
C GLN A 84 8.46 -1.46 -16.42
N PRO A 85 8.51 -0.23 -16.95
CA PRO A 85 9.04 1.00 -16.33
C PRO A 85 7.96 1.73 -15.50
N ILE A 86 8.29 2.10 -14.27
CA ILE A 86 7.46 2.98 -13.42
C ILE A 86 8.32 4.12 -12.90
N SER A 87 7.82 5.36 -13.01
CA SER A 87 8.45 6.53 -12.40
C SER A 87 7.94 6.78 -10.98
N ILE A 88 8.76 7.45 -10.16
CA ILE A 88 8.35 7.96 -8.84
C ILE A 88 7.08 8.81 -8.96
N GLY A 89 6.95 9.59 -10.03
CA GLY A 89 5.77 10.42 -10.31
C GLY A 89 4.49 9.60 -10.46
N MET A 90 4.53 8.49 -11.19
CA MET A 90 3.40 7.57 -11.37
C MET A 90 2.98 6.93 -10.04
N PHE A 91 3.94 6.51 -9.22
CA PHE A 91 3.66 5.91 -7.92
C PHE A 91 3.01 6.89 -6.96
N ARG A 92 3.53 8.11 -6.88
CA ARG A 92 2.91 9.17 -6.07
C ARG A 92 1.55 9.59 -6.61
N ALA A 93 1.28 9.45 -7.90
CA ALA A 93 -0.03 9.71 -8.48
C ALA A 93 -1.04 8.61 -8.10
N ALA A 94 -0.64 7.33 -8.18
CA ALA A 94 -1.47 6.20 -7.78
C ALA A 94 -1.86 6.25 -6.30
N ILE A 95 -0.92 6.55 -5.40
CA ILE A 95 -1.22 6.77 -3.98
C ILE A 95 -2.24 7.89 -3.82
N ARG A 96 -2.03 9.04 -4.48
CA ARG A 96 -2.97 10.17 -4.40
C ARG A 96 -4.37 9.81 -4.89
N GLN A 97 -4.48 9.07 -5.98
CA GLN A 97 -5.77 8.57 -6.46
C GLN A 97 -6.45 7.68 -5.44
N LYS A 98 -5.74 6.71 -4.85
CA LYS A 98 -6.27 5.83 -3.81
C LYS A 98 -6.79 6.61 -2.59
N LEU A 99 -6.02 7.59 -2.11
CA LEU A 99 -6.41 8.42 -0.96
C LEU A 99 -7.65 9.23 -1.27
N ASN A 100 -7.73 9.85 -2.45
CA ASN A 100 -8.90 10.61 -2.88
C ASN A 100 -10.15 9.72 -2.94
N THR A 101 -10.03 8.50 -3.45
CA THR A 101 -11.13 7.52 -3.47
C THR A 101 -11.58 7.17 -2.06
N CYS A 102 -10.64 6.91 -1.15
CA CYS A 102 -10.96 6.61 0.25
C CYS A 102 -11.63 7.80 0.95
N HIS A 103 -11.16 9.03 0.72
CA HIS A 103 -11.75 10.26 1.28
C HIS A 103 -13.20 10.45 0.80
N LYS A 104 -13.46 10.27 -0.50
CA LYS A 104 -14.81 10.36 -1.07
C LYS A 104 -15.75 9.27 -0.52
N SER A 105 -15.29 8.03 -0.39
CA SER A 105 -16.12 6.94 0.17
C SER A 105 -16.54 7.20 1.62
N LYS A 106 -15.70 7.90 2.41
CA LYS A 106 -16.06 8.30 3.78
C LYS A 106 -17.12 9.40 3.80
N GLN A 107 -17.08 10.34 2.84
CA GLN A 107 -18.07 11.41 2.73
C GLN A 107 -19.42 10.93 2.18
N GLY A 108 -19.44 9.90 1.33
CA GLY A 108 -20.67 9.36 0.74
C GLY A 108 -21.53 8.52 1.69
N ASN A 109 -20.93 7.89 2.70
CA ASN A 109 -21.64 7.06 3.70
C ASN A 109 -22.18 7.86 4.90
N GLY A 110 -22.19 9.19 4.83
CA GLY A 110 -22.74 10.08 5.85
C GLY A 110 -24.12 10.66 5.51
N LYS A 111 -24.89 9.98 4.64
CA LYS A 111 -26.29 10.30 4.34
C LYS A 111 -27.20 9.23 4.93
#